data_AF-A0A8J4LPT7-F1
#
_entry.id   AF-A0A8J4LPT7-F1
#
_cell.length_a   1.000
_cell.length_b   1.000
_cell.length_c   1.000
_cell.angle_alpha   90.00
_cell.angle_beta   90.00
_cell.angle_gamma   90.00
#
_symmetry.space_group_name_H-M   'P 1'
#
loop_
_entity.id
_entity.type
_entity.pdbx_description
1 polymer ?
#
loop_
_entity_poly.entity_id
_entity_poly.type
_entity_poly.pdbx_seq_one_letter_code
_entity_poly.pdbx_strand_id
1 'polypeptide(L)'
;QSARATTTVAIDVGTYGSGFAYVISPPNENARPTIKVHTDWPDRAAAGAVGTAAGSSAEAPQSEVRYPKTRSALLLRGGKGVAFGWTAVRMFCEMNNQERTDGRYYLVYGEDFKLGLQDPGRVGAGRLPEGVSPESAFTEFLRL
;
A
#
# COMPACT_ATOMS: atom_id res chain seq x y z
N GLN A 1 14.70 -5.72 -34.09
CA GLN A 1 14.31 -4.96 -32.88
C GLN A 1 13.67 -5.95 -31.92
N SER A 2 14.23 -6.16 -30.73
CA SER A 2 13.58 -7.01 -29.72
C SER A 2 12.48 -6.19 -29.05
N ALA A 3 11.23 -6.64 -29.12
CA ALA A 3 10.14 -6.01 -28.39
C ALA A 3 10.47 -6.05 -26.89
N ARG A 4 10.35 -4.90 -26.21
CA ARG A 4 10.47 -4.83 -24.76
C ARG A 4 9.33 -5.64 -24.17
N ALA A 5 9.63 -6.59 -23.28
CA ALA A 5 8.59 -7.33 -22.59
C ALA A 5 7.73 -6.35 -21.78
N THR A 6 6.44 -6.27 -22.13
CA THR A 6 5.46 -5.46 -21.39
C THR A 6 4.77 -6.36 -20.37
N THR A 7 4.90 -6.02 -19.09
CA THR A 7 4.16 -6.70 -18.01
C THR A 7 2.91 -5.88 -17.70
N THR A 8 1.73 -6.49 -17.84
CA THR A 8 0.46 -5.89 -17.42
C THR A 8 0.09 -6.41 -16.03
N VAL A 9 -0.24 -5.49 -15.13
CA VAL A 9 -0.75 -5.79 -13.78
C VAL A 9 -2.11 -5.14 -13.58
N ALA A 10 -2.96 -5.78 -12.80
CA ALA A 10 -4.22 -5.21 -12.32
C ALA A 10 -4.05 -4.83 -10.84
N ILE A 11 -4.24 -3.55 -10.53
CA ILE A 11 -4.05 -3.01 -9.17
C ILE A 11 -5.42 -2.71 -8.56
N ASP A 12 -5.71 -3.31 -7.41
CA ASP A 12 -6.81 -2.92 -6.55
C ASP A 12 -6.28 -1.91 -5.54
N VAL A 13 -6.59 -0.62 -5.73
CA VAL A 13 -6.30 0.42 -4.74
C VAL A 13 -7.52 0.60 -3.86
N GLY A 14 -7.58 -0.12 -2.75
CA GLY A 14 -8.63 0.05 -1.74
C GLY A 14 -8.38 1.24 -0.82
N THR A 15 -9.41 1.65 -0.07
CA THR A 15 -9.28 2.74 0.91
C THR A 15 -8.40 2.34 2.09
N TYR A 16 -8.50 1.08 2.55
CA TYR A 16 -7.75 0.58 3.70
C TYR A 16 -6.65 -0.40 3.35
N GLY A 17 -6.71 -1.01 2.17
CA GLY A 17 -5.68 -1.91 1.71
C GLY A 17 -5.67 -2.05 0.20
N SER A 18 -4.47 -2.22 -0.35
CA SER A 18 -4.22 -2.32 -1.78
C SER A 18 -3.54 -3.63 -2.12
N GLY A 19 -3.82 -4.15 -3.30
CA GLY A 19 -3.33 -5.42 -3.82
C GLY A 19 -3.06 -5.33 -5.31
N PHE A 20 -2.29 -6.27 -5.88
CA PHE A 20 -2.24 -6.41 -7.33
C PHE A 20 -2.18 -7.88 -7.76
N ALA A 21 -2.62 -8.13 -8.99
CA ALA A 21 -2.50 -9.39 -9.68
C ALA A 21 -1.82 -9.20 -11.03
N TYR A 22 -1.16 -10.24 -11.53
CA TYR A 22 -0.43 -10.22 -12.79
C TYR A 22 -0.66 -11.52 -13.56
N VAL A 23 -0.51 -11.43 -14.88
CA VAL A 23 -0.61 -12.58 -15.78
C VAL A 23 0.79 -13.13 -16.02
N ILE A 24 0.95 -14.43 -15.86
CA ILE A 24 2.11 -15.16 -16.35
C ILE A 24 1.71 -15.80 -17.67
N SER A 25 2.23 -15.24 -18.75
CA SER A 25 2.15 -15.83 -20.08
C SER A 25 3.14 -16.99 -20.17
N PRO A 26 2.70 -18.20 -20.54
CA PRO A 26 3.60 -19.31 -20.73
C PRO A 26 4.48 -19.08 -21.98
N PRO A 27 5.67 -19.68 -22.04
CA PRO A 27 6.56 -19.57 -23.20
C PRO A 27 6.02 -20.28 -24.46
N ASN A 28 5.02 -21.13 -24.31
CA ASN A 28 4.35 -21.84 -25.40
C ASN A 28 2.97 -21.21 -25.65
N GLU A 29 2.72 -20.79 -26.89
CA GLU A 29 1.48 -20.13 -27.33
C GLU A 29 0.21 -20.98 -27.11
N ASN A 30 0.36 -22.30 -26.97
CA ASN A 30 -0.75 -23.23 -26.74
C ASN A 30 -1.12 -23.41 -25.25
N ALA A 31 -0.32 -22.87 -24.33
CA ALA A 31 -0.60 -22.98 -22.90
C ALA A 31 -1.46 -21.80 -22.41
N ARG A 32 -2.39 -22.08 -21.49
CA ARG A 32 -3.28 -21.05 -20.94
C ARG A 32 -2.51 -20.09 -20.02
N PRO A 33 -2.70 -18.76 -20.13
CA PRO A 33 -2.17 -17.82 -19.16
C PRO A 33 -2.68 -18.10 -17.75
N THR A 34 -1.81 -17.91 -16.75
CA THR A 34 -2.21 -18.02 -15.34
C THR A 34 -2.23 -16.64 -14.69
N ILE A 35 -3.30 -16.33 -13.97
CA ILE A 35 -3.40 -15.12 -13.14
C ILE A 35 -2.86 -15.45 -11.76
N LYS A 36 -1.92 -14.64 -11.26
CA LYS A 36 -1.40 -14.75 -9.89
C LYS A 36 -1.65 -13.46 -9.12
N VAL A 37 -2.12 -13.59 -7.89
CA VAL A 37 -2.17 -12.50 -6.93
C VAL A 37 -0.81 -12.36 -6.28
N HIS A 38 -0.31 -11.14 -6.13
CA HIS A 38 0.93 -10.88 -5.41
C HIS A 38 0.69 -10.90 -3.90
N THR A 39 1.43 -11.76 -3.20
CA THR A 39 1.34 -11.93 -1.75
C THR A 39 2.64 -11.57 -1.02
N ASP A 40 3.70 -11.23 -1.76
CA ASP A 40 5.06 -11.14 -1.25
C ASP A 40 5.50 -9.68 -1.07
N TRP A 41 4.64 -8.91 -0.40
CA TRP A 41 4.87 -7.50 -0.13
C TRP A 41 6.18 -7.29 0.66
N PRO A 42 6.98 -6.25 0.33
CA PRO A 42 8.17 -5.90 1.10
C PRO A 42 7.82 -5.31 2.48
N ASP A 43 6.63 -4.74 2.62
CA ASP A 43 6.14 -4.02 3.80
C ASP A 43 5.14 -4.86 4.60
N ARG A 44 5.56 -6.05 5.04
CA ARG A 44 4.64 -7.00 5.70
C ARG A 44 4.16 -6.49 7.06
N ALA A 45 2.92 -6.81 7.40
CA ALA A 45 2.46 -6.75 8.79
C ALA A 45 3.35 -7.68 9.64
N ALA A 46 3.88 -7.18 10.76
CA ALA A 46 4.49 -8.06 11.76
C ALA A 46 3.42 -9.06 12.25
N ALA A 47 3.83 -10.30 12.53
CA ALA A 47 2.95 -11.32 13.09
C ALA A 47 2.23 -10.75 14.32
N GLY A 48 0.91 -10.52 14.21
CA GLY A 48 0.08 -9.90 15.26
C GLY A 48 -0.60 -8.57 14.91
N ALA A 49 -0.24 -7.89 13.81
CA ALA A 49 -0.85 -6.60 13.43
C ALA A 49 -2.14 -6.73 12.58
N VAL A 50 -2.51 -7.95 12.18
CA VAL A 50 -3.79 -8.22 11.50
C VAL A 50 -4.85 -8.39 12.58
N GLY A 51 -5.58 -7.31 12.88
CA GLY A 51 -6.78 -7.38 13.70
C GLY A 51 -7.78 -8.35 13.07
N THR A 52 -7.92 -9.52 13.68
CA THR A 52 -8.91 -10.53 13.32
C THR A 52 -10.29 -9.98 13.64
N ALA A 53 -11.00 -9.50 12.62
CA ALA A 53 -12.46 -9.44 12.66
C ALA A 53 -13.02 -10.86 12.48
N ALA A 54 -12.80 -11.74 13.47
CA ALA A 54 -13.53 -12.98 13.71
C ALA A 54 -12.89 -13.68 14.93
N GLY A 55 -13.71 -14.03 15.92
CA GLY A 55 -13.27 -14.65 17.16
C GLY A 55 -12.75 -16.08 17.01
N SER A 56 -11.84 -16.42 17.92
CA SER A 56 -11.48 -17.73 18.48
C SER A 56 -11.26 -18.91 17.54
N SER A 57 -10.04 -19.46 17.52
CA SER A 57 -9.64 -20.65 18.33
C SER A 57 -8.20 -21.03 17.96
N ALA A 58 -7.45 -21.53 18.94
CA ALA A 58 -6.04 -21.87 18.82
C ALA A 58 -5.76 -23.11 17.94
N GLU A 59 -4.47 -23.24 17.58
CA GLU A 59 -3.76 -24.41 17.01
C GLU A 59 -3.72 -24.64 15.50
N ALA A 60 -2.61 -24.20 14.89
CA ALA A 60 -1.75 -24.92 13.95
C ALA A 60 -0.44 -24.12 13.81
N PRO A 61 0.73 -24.71 13.48
CA PRO A 61 1.93 -23.93 13.20
C PRO A 61 1.63 -23.09 11.96
N GLN A 62 1.41 -21.79 12.14
CA GLN A 62 0.99 -20.90 11.07
C GLN A 62 2.09 -20.90 10.01
N SER A 63 1.93 -21.68 8.94
CA SER A 63 2.50 -21.33 7.65
C SER A 63 2.11 -19.88 7.45
N GLU A 64 3.08 -18.95 7.48
CA GLU A 64 2.82 -17.51 7.41
C GLU A 64 1.77 -17.26 6.33
N VAL A 65 0.53 -16.98 6.75
CA VAL A 65 -0.56 -16.75 5.80
C VAL A 65 -0.24 -15.41 5.16
N ARG A 66 0.38 -15.46 3.97
CA ARG A 66 0.79 -14.26 3.25
C ARG A 66 -0.47 -13.54 2.76
N TYR A 67 -0.83 -12.49 3.47
CA TYR A 67 -2.02 -11.71 3.15
C TYR A 67 -1.81 -10.95 1.84
N PRO A 68 -2.75 -11.02 0.87
CA PRO A 68 -2.55 -10.50 -0.49
C PRO A 68 -2.60 -8.97 -0.59
N LYS A 69 -2.87 -8.26 0.52
CA LYS A 69 -2.97 -6.80 0.54
C LYS A 69 -1.98 -6.16 1.50
N THR A 70 -1.46 -5.01 1.11
CA THR A 70 -0.81 -4.07 2.00
C THR A 70 -1.81 -2.99 2.47
N ARG A 71 -1.46 -2.18 3.48
CA ARG A 71 -2.23 -0.98 3.85
C ARG A 71 -2.15 0.06 2.74
N SER A 72 -3.26 0.75 2.54
CA SER A 72 -3.27 2.00 1.78
C SER A 72 -2.80 3.12 2.70
N ALA A 73 -1.49 3.22 2.87
CA ALA A 73 -0.84 4.21 3.72
C ALA A 73 0.47 4.64 3.08
N LEU A 74 0.83 5.91 3.25
CA LEU A 74 2.03 6.52 2.72
C LEU A 74 2.66 7.40 3.79
N LEU A 75 3.95 7.18 4.06
CA LEU A 75 4.74 8.07 4.90
C LEU A 75 5.48 9.04 3.99
N LEU A 76 5.19 10.32 4.16
CA LEU A 76 5.84 11.42 3.44
C LEU A 76 6.91 12.08 4.31
N ARG A 77 8.01 12.51 3.68
CA ARG A 77 9.02 13.42 4.24
C ARG A 77 9.29 14.53 3.24
N GLY A 78 9.02 15.78 3.60
CA GLY A 78 9.16 16.92 2.68
C GLY A 78 8.38 16.75 1.37
N GLY A 79 7.16 16.18 1.46
CA GLY A 79 6.30 15.92 0.29
C GLY A 79 6.69 14.69 -0.55
N LYS A 80 7.74 13.95 -0.19
CA LYS A 80 8.19 12.73 -0.90
C LYS A 80 7.86 11.46 -0.13
N GLY A 81 7.42 10.42 -0.84
CA GLY A 81 7.17 9.11 -0.25
C GLY A 81 8.48 8.46 0.20
N VAL A 82 8.56 8.06 1.47
CA VAL A 82 9.71 7.35 2.06
C VAL A 82 9.39 5.92 2.47
N ALA A 83 8.11 5.60 2.71
CA ALA A 83 7.63 4.25 2.96
C ALA A 83 6.14 4.15 2.61
N PHE A 84 5.66 2.95 2.33
CA PHE A 84 4.25 2.67 2.10
C PHE A 84 3.74 1.52 2.98
N GLY A 85 2.42 1.39 3.01
CA GLY A 85 1.66 0.35 3.66
C GLY A 85 2.03 0.07 5.11
N TRP A 86 2.28 -1.18 5.49
CA TRP A 86 2.50 -1.49 6.92
C TRP A 86 3.82 -0.93 7.44
N THR A 87 4.83 -0.80 6.59
CA THR A 87 6.11 -0.16 6.95
C THR A 87 5.90 1.32 7.24
N ALA A 88 5.11 2.03 6.43
CA ALA A 88 4.76 3.43 6.70
C ALA A 88 4.10 3.61 8.07
N VAL A 89 3.10 2.78 8.37
CA VAL A 89 2.38 2.81 9.66
C VAL A 89 3.34 2.53 10.82
N ARG A 90 4.17 1.48 10.70
CA ARG A 90 5.12 1.10 11.75
C ARG A 90 6.16 2.17 12.02
N MET A 91 6.80 2.67 10.98
CA MET A 91 7.79 3.75 11.11
C MET A 91 7.18 4.97 11.79
N PHE A 92 5.96 5.36 11.40
CA PHE A 92 5.27 6.47 12.06
C PHE A 92 4.97 6.17 13.53
N CYS A 93 4.51 4.97 13.86
CA CYS A 93 4.25 4.52 15.24
C CYS A 93 5.51 4.44 16.12
N GLU A 94 6.68 4.19 15.53
CA GLU A 94 7.98 4.13 16.23
C GLU A 94 8.62 5.51 16.41
N MET A 95 8.25 6.51 15.59
CA MET A 95 8.72 7.89 15.74
C MET A 95 8.28 8.50 17.07
N ASN A 96 9.14 9.35 17.64
CA ASN A 96 8.79 10.13 18.82
C ASN A 96 7.88 11.32 18.46
N ASN A 97 7.31 11.97 19.49
CA ASN A 97 6.38 13.08 19.28
C ASN A 97 7.01 14.23 18.51
N GLN A 98 8.26 14.58 18.79
CA GLN A 98 8.97 15.67 18.09
C GLN A 98 9.05 15.40 16.58
N GLU A 99 9.40 14.17 16.18
CA GLU A 99 9.49 13.77 14.77
C GLU A 99 8.13 13.86 14.05
N ARG A 100 7.03 13.62 14.77
CA ARG A 100 5.65 13.73 14.26
C ARG A 100 5.15 15.17 14.23
N THR A 101 5.49 15.99 15.22
CA THR A 101 4.95 17.35 15.38
C THR A 101 5.74 18.41 14.63
N ASP A 102 7.02 18.18 14.34
CA ASP A 102 7.88 19.13 13.63
C ASP A 102 7.52 19.28 12.14
N GLY A 103 6.47 18.60 11.66
CA GLY A 103 6.08 18.62 10.26
C GLY A 103 7.12 17.98 9.34
N ARG A 104 8.04 17.16 9.87
CA ARG A 104 9.05 16.48 9.04
C ARG A 104 8.47 15.26 8.36
N TYR A 105 7.59 14.55 9.05
CA TYR A 105 6.95 13.33 8.56
C TYR A 105 5.44 13.44 8.64
N TYR A 106 4.75 12.94 7.61
CA TYR A 106 3.30 12.91 7.54
C TYR A 106 2.84 11.53 7.11
N LEU A 107 2.01 10.89 7.93
CA LEU A 107 1.34 9.65 7.56
C LEU A 107 0.01 9.99 6.90
N VAL A 108 -0.10 9.63 5.63
CA VAL A 108 -1.30 9.83 4.80
C VAL A 108 -1.98 8.48 4.59
N TYR A 109 -3.26 8.38 4.94
CA TYR A 109 -4.03 7.15 4.72
C TYR A 109 -4.79 7.19 3.40
N GLY A 110 -5.22 6.02 2.94
CA GLY A 110 -5.94 5.86 1.69
C GLY A 110 -7.23 6.66 1.60
N GLU A 111 -7.87 7.00 2.72
CA GLU A 111 -8.99 7.95 2.70
C GLU A 111 -8.59 9.31 2.12
N ASP A 112 -7.40 9.81 2.48
CA ASP A 112 -6.99 11.18 2.20
C ASP A 112 -6.51 11.36 0.75
N PHE A 113 -5.87 10.33 0.17
CA PHE A 113 -5.53 10.37 -1.25
C PHE A 113 -6.63 9.76 -2.13
N LYS A 114 -7.19 8.58 -1.82
CA LYS A 114 -8.14 7.90 -2.72
C LYS A 114 -9.48 8.64 -2.81
N LEU A 115 -10.03 9.09 -1.68
CA LEU A 115 -11.28 9.86 -1.72
C LEU A 115 -11.02 11.27 -2.26
N GLY A 116 -9.84 11.83 -1.99
CA GLY A 116 -9.39 13.10 -2.56
C GLY A 116 -9.25 13.10 -4.09
N LEU A 117 -8.87 11.96 -4.69
CA LEU A 117 -8.87 11.78 -6.16
C LEU A 117 -10.29 11.87 -6.76
N GLN A 118 -11.31 11.45 -6.02
CA GLN A 118 -12.70 11.54 -6.47
C GLN A 118 -13.28 12.93 -6.24
N ASP A 119 -13.00 13.51 -5.08
CA ASP A 119 -13.52 14.79 -4.63
C ASP A 119 -12.54 15.40 -3.62
N PRO A 120 -11.81 16.47 -3.98
CA PRO A 120 -10.89 17.15 -3.07
C PRO A 120 -11.54 17.64 -1.77
N GLY A 121 -12.85 17.92 -1.78
CA GLY A 121 -13.62 18.33 -0.59
C GLY A 121 -13.80 17.22 0.45
N ARG A 122 -13.53 15.95 0.09
CA ARG A 122 -13.57 14.82 1.04
C ARG A 122 -12.31 14.70 1.87
N VAL A 123 -11.23 15.40 1.49
CA VAL A 123 -10.02 15.48 2.29
C VAL A 123 -10.24 16.52 3.37
N GLY A 124 -10.26 16.09 4.63
CA GLY A 124 -10.34 17.03 5.75
C GLY A 124 -9.18 18.04 5.71
N ALA A 125 -9.46 19.29 6.08
CA ALA A 125 -8.43 20.32 6.18
C ALA A 125 -7.25 19.84 7.06
N GLY A 126 -6.02 19.99 6.57
CA GLY A 126 -4.79 19.60 7.28
C GLY A 126 -4.45 18.10 7.25
N ARG A 127 -5.20 17.26 6.52
CA ARG A 127 -4.87 15.83 6.37
C ARG A 127 -3.74 15.55 5.37
N LEU A 128 -3.51 16.47 4.44
CA LEU A 128 -2.34 16.45 3.57
C LEU A 128 -1.37 17.57 3.96
N PRO A 129 -0.05 17.35 3.84
CA PRO A 129 0.93 18.41 4.01
C PRO A 129 0.71 19.55 3.03
N GLU A 130 1.14 20.75 3.40
CA GLU A 130 1.10 21.90 2.50
C GLU A 130 1.84 21.60 1.19
N GLY A 131 1.23 21.96 0.05
CA GLY A 131 1.78 21.70 -1.28
C GLY A 131 1.66 20.26 -1.78
N VAL A 132 1.05 19.34 -1.01
CA VAL A 132 0.80 17.96 -1.44
C VAL A 132 -0.65 17.80 -1.84
N SER A 133 -0.89 17.48 -3.12
CA SER A 133 -2.22 17.12 -3.62
C SER A 133 -2.53 15.63 -3.43
N PRO A 134 -3.81 15.21 -3.45
CA PRO A 134 -4.19 13.79 -3.47
C PRO A 134 -3.51 12.99 -4.58
N GLU A 135 -3.41 13.56 -5.79
CA GLU A 135 -2.75 12.96 -6.95
C GLU A 135 -1.25 12.76 -6.73
N SER A 136 -0.59 13.75 -6.12
CA SER A 136 0.84 13.68 -5.82
C SER A 136 1.13 12.61 -4.77
N ALA A 137 0.31 12.54 -3.70
CA ALA A 137 0.39 11.48 -2.71
C ALA A 137 0.12 10.11 -3.33
N PHE A 138 -0.93 9.99 -4.16
CA PHE A 138 -1.25 8.73 -4.83
C PHE A 138 -0.14 8.27 -5.79
N THR A 139 0.49 9.20 -6.51
CA THR A 139 1.62 8.91 -7.38
C THR A 139 2.82 8.38 -6.59
N GLU A 140 3.15 9.00 -5.46
CA GLU A 140 4.21 8.50 -4.57
C GLU A 140 3.86 7.12 -3.99
N PHE A 141 2.59 6.85 -3.68
CA PHE A 141 2.12 5.53 -3.23
C PHE A 141 2.31 4.44 -4.30
N LEU A 142 2.03 4.73 -5.58
CA LEU A 142 2.23 3.75 -6.67
C LEU A 142 3.71 3.59 -7.07
N ARG A 143 4.58 4.54 -6.70
CA ARG A 143 6.01 4.55 -7.07
C ARG A 143 6.85 3.67 -6.15
N LEU A 144 6.50 3.60 -4.87
CA LEU A 144 7.20 2.84 -3.84
C LEU A 144 6.85 1.35 -3.87
#